data_AF-A0A9D0A9W5-F1
#
_entry.id   AF-A0A9D0A9W5-F1
#
_cell.length_a   1.000
_cell.length_b   1.000
_cell.length_c   1.000
_cell.angle_alpha   90.00
_cell.angle_beta   90.00
_cell.angle_gamma   90.00
#
_symmetry.space_group_name_H-M   'P 1'
#
loop_
_entity.id
_entity.type
_entity.pdbx_description
1 polymer ?
#
loop_
_entity_poly.entity_id
_entity_poly.type
_entity_poly.pdbx_seq_one_letter_code
_entity_poly.pdbx_strand_id
1 'polypeptide(L)'
;TLCQSFAPSHVCVITPERIGMCGAYNWLDGKASYQINPTGPNQPIEKGECTDEANGYYTGINEFVAQASRGSVTEVSCYSLMNNSMTACGCFEAIAAMLPQCNGIMVVNRDYRGMTPSGMKFTTLAGMAGGGMQTPGFMGVSKHYMTSRKLFMAEGGIKRVVWLPKMLKEEIGEKLRRRCEEIGMPELFDMIATEEQGTTEEEILAFLKEKGHPALEMDTAIG
;
A
#
# COMPACT_ATOMS: atom_id res chain seq x y z
N THR A 1 -15.97 -6.61 -4.87
CA THR A 1 -16.44 -7.22 -3.59
C THR A 1 -16.24 -8.74 -3.50
N LEU A 2 -15.47 -9.39 -4.40
CA LEU A 2 -15.30 -10.86 -4.41
C LEU A 2 -14.86 -11.45 -3.07
N CYS A 3 -13.95 -10.78 -2.37
CA CYS A 3 -13.39 -11.25 -1.10
C CYS A 3 -14.27 -10.99 0.13
N GLN A 4 -15.51 -10.50 -0.04
CA GLN A 4 -16.45 -10.31 1.08
C GLN A 4 -16.92 -11.63 1.70
N SER A 5 -16.72 -12.76 1.02
CA SER A 5 -16.86 -14.09 1.62
C SER A 5 -15.88 -14.35 2.78
N PHE A 6 -14.75 -13.64 2.82
CA PHE A 6 -13.75 -13.72 3.89
C PHE A 6 -13.80 -12.50 4.83
N ALA A 7 -13.95 -11.30 4.29
CA ALA A 7 -14.01 -10.05 5.05
C ALA A 7 -15.27 -9.24 4.64
N PRO A 8 -16.40 -9.38 5.34
CA PRO A 8 -17.70 -8.87 4.89
C PRO A 8 -17.78 -7.36 4.62
N SER A 9 -17.00 -6.56 5.35
CA SER A 9 -16.90 -5.10 5.19
C SER A 9 -15.88 -4.66 4.13
N HIS A 10 -15.08 -5.59 3.58
CA HIS A 10 -13.99 -5.24 2.70
C HIS A 10 -14.46 -4.86 1.29
N VAL A 11 -13.91 -3.77 0.77
CA VAL A 11 -14.11 -3.32 -0.61
C VAL A 11 -12.77 -2.88 -1.19
N CYS A 12 -12.28 -3.60 -2.21
CA CYS A 12 -11.15 -3.14 -3.02
C CYS A 12 -11.63 -2.10 -4.04
N VAL A 13 -11.04 -0.91 -4.01
CA VAL A 13 -11.19 0.09 -5.09
C VAL A 13 -10.00 -0.03 -6.02
N ILE A 14 -10.24 -0.37 -7.28
CA ILE A 14 -9.19 -0.61 -8.27
C ILE A 14 -9.16 0.58 -9.23
N THR A 15 -7.99 1.19 -9.39
CA THR A 15 -7.77 2.31 -10.33
C THR A 15 -6.65 1.93 -11.31
N PRO A 16 -6.46 2.67 -12.42
CA PRO A 16 -5.36 2.40 -13.35
C PRO A 16 -3.97 2.41 -12.68
N GLU A 17 -3.80 3.18 -11.60
CA GLU A 17 -2.53 3.30 -10.87
C GLU A 17 -2.54 2.55 -9.52
N ARG A 18 -3.64 1.87 -9.18
CA ARG A 18 -3.77 1.07 -7.95
C ARG A 18 -4.49 -0.23 -8.27
N ILE A 19 -3.69 -1.26 -8.56
CA ILE A 19 -4.14 -2.63 -8.75
C ILE A 19 -4.79 -3.18 -7.46
N GLY A 20 -5.69 -4.15 -7.60
CA GLY A 20 -6.20 -4.89 -6.45
C GLY A 20 -5.06 -5.50 -5.64
N MET A 21 -5.17 -5.49 -4.31
CA MET A 21 -4.09 -5.91 -3.41
C MET A 21 -3.62 -7.36 -3.60
N CYS A 22 -4.45 -8.21 -4.21
CA CYS A 22 -4.09 -9.57 -4.60
C CYS A 22 -3.11 -9.66 -5.78
N GLY A 23 -2.86 -8.55 -6.49
CA GLY A 23 -2.03 -8.52 -7.69
C GLY A 23 -2.69 -9.06 -8.96
N ALA A 24 -3.86 -9.70 -8.85
CA ALA A 24 -4.49 -10.43 -9.94
C ALA A 24 -5.56 -9.65 -10.72
N TYR A 25 -6.03 -8.50 -10.21
CA TYR A 25 -7.05 -7.68 -10.88
C TYR A 25 -6.57 -6.24 -11.02
N ASN A 26 -6.28 -5.84 -12.26
CA ASN A 26 -6.07 -4.45 -12.63
C ASN A 26 -7.39 -3.79 -13.07
N TRP A 27 -7.32 -2.50 -13.41
CA TRP A 27 -8.52 -1.72 -13.80
C TRP A 27 -9.21 -2.26 -15.07
N LEU A 28 -8.44 -2.70 -16.07
CA LEU A 28 -8.98 -3.30 -17.30
C LEU A 28 -9.65 -4.64 -17.02
N ASP A 29 -9.07 -5.46 -16.13
CA ASP A 29 -9.68 -6.72 -15.70
C ASP A 29 -11.02 -6.47 -15.00
N GLY A 30 -11.08 -5.45 -14.13
CA GLY A 30 -12.32 -5.02 -13.48
C GLY A 30 -13.38 -4.58 -14.48
N LYS A 31 -12.99 -3.81 -15.50
CA LYS A 31 -13.88 -3.39 -16.60
C LYS A 31 -14.39 -4.59 -17.41
N ALA A 32 -13.50 -5.50 -17.79
CA ALA A 32 -13.86 -6.70 -18.54
C ALA A 32 -14.80 -7.61 -17.73
N SER A 33 -14.51 -7.81 -16.44
CA SER A 33 -15.34 -8.59 -15.51
C SER A 33 -16.78 -8.06 -15.45
N TYR A 34 -16.96 -6.74 -15.35
CA TYR A 34 -18.29 -6.11 -15.39
C TYR A 34 -19.00 -6.30 -16.75
N GLN A 35 -18.28 -6.17 -17.87
CA GLN A 35 -18.85 -6.40 -19.20
C GLN A 35 -19.30 -7.84 -19.42
N ILE A 36 -18.59 -8.81 -18.84
CA ILE A 36 -18.95 -10.24 -18.89
C ILE A 36 -20.16 -10.52 -18.02
N ASN A 37 -20.19 -9.98 -16.79
CA ASN A 37 -21.31 -10.16 -15.87
C ASN A 37 -21.64 -8.87 -15.11
N PRO A 38 -22.65 -8.11 -15.55
CA PRO A 38 -23.04 -6.85 -14.90
C PRO A 38 -23.56 -7.01 -13.46
N THR A 39 -24.02 -8.20 -13.06
CA THR A 39 -24.43 -8.50 -11.67
C THR A 39 -23.30 -9.11 -10.84
N GLY A 40 -22.09 -9.17 -11.40
CA GLY A 40 -20.90 -9.72 -10.77
C GLY A 40 -20.28 -8.83 -9.68
N PRO A 41 -19.16 -9.27 -9.10
CA PRO A 41 -18.53 -8.61 -7.96
C PRO A 41 -17.72 -7.35 -8.31
N ASN A 42 -17.52 -7.06 -9.59
CA ASN A 42 -16.86 -5.85 -10.08
C ASN A 42 -17.92 -4.90 -10.61
N GLN A 43 -18.04 -3.74 -10.00
CA GLN A 43 -19.00 -2.71 -10.37
C GLN A 43 -18.23 -1.43 -10.74
N PRO A 44 -18.68 -0.67 -11.75
CA PRO A 44 -18.09 0.62 -12.06
C PRO A 44 -18.38 1.61 -10.93
N ILE A 45 -17.43 2.51 -10.68
CA ILE A 45 -17.57 3.60 -9.72
C ILE A 45 -17.42 4.89 -10.51
N GLU A 46 -18.45 5.72 -10.53
CA GLU A 46 -18.29 7.10 -11.00
C GLU A 46 -17.44 7.85 -9.98
N LYS A 47 -16.37 8.50 -10.46
CA LYS A 47 -15.36 9.06 -9.56
C LYS A 47 -15.93 10.15 -8.64
N GLY A 48 -16.88 10.95 -9.13
CA GLY A 48 -17.45 12.07 -8.37
C GLY A 48 -16.47 13.24 -8.18
N GLU A 49 -16.80 14.11 -7.23
CA GLU A 49 -15.99 15.29 -6.87
C GLU A 49 -14.75 14.88 -6.08
N CYS A 50 -13.62 15.55 -6.33
CA CYS A 50 -12.42 15.41 -5.51
C CYS A 50 -12.51 16.36 -4.32
N THR A 51 -12.65 15.82 -3.11
CA THR A 51 -12.73 16.61 -1.88
C THR A 51 -11.36 16.86 -1.24
N ASP A 52 -10.39 15.98 -1.54
CA ASP A 52 -8.99 16.11 -1.12
C ASP A 52 -8.09 15.41 -2.15
N GLU A 53 -7.29 16.19 -2.87
CA GLU A 53 -6.39 15.66 -3.91
C GLU A 53 -5.19 14.91 -3.32
N ALA A 54 -4.69 15.32 -2.15
CA ALA A 54 -3.53 14.75 -1.51
C ALA A 54 -3.82 13.35 -0.97
N ASN A 55 -4.92 13.20 -0.22
CA ASN A 55 -5.40 11.90 0.24
C ASN A 55 -6.13 11.12 -0.88
N GLY A 56 -6.57 11.79 -1.94
CA GLY A 56 -7.35 11.17 -3.01
C GLY A 56 -8.72 10.73 -2.51
N TYR A 57 -9.41 11.62 -1.81
CA TYR A 57 -10.81 11.45 -1.45
C TYR A 57 -11.71 11.90 -2.59
N TYR A 58 -12.69 11.06 -2.88
CA TYR A 58 -13.64 11.29 -3.95
C TYR A 58 -15.03 10.85 -3.52
N THR A 59 -16.03 11.71 -3.77
CA THR A 59 -17.40 11.48 -3.27
C THR A 59 -17.98 10.17 -3.77
N GLY A 60 -17.86 9.88 -5.07
CA GLY A 60 -18.42 8.65 -5.65
C GLY A 60 -17.72 7.37 -5.18
N ILE A 61 -16.43 7.45 -4.81
CA ILE A 61 -15.72 6.33 -4.18
C ILE A 61 -16.26 6.11 -2.76
N ASN A 62 -16.37 7.17 -1.97
CA ASN A 62 -16.86 7.09 -0.59
C ASN A 62 -18.31 6.57 -0.54
N GLU A 63 -19.19 7.07 -1.40
CA GLU A 63 -20.58 6.61 -1.53
C GLU A 63 -20.65 5.11 -1.86
N PHE A 64 -19.90 4.67 -2.88
CA PHE A 64 -19.88 3.26 -3.27
C PHE A 64 -19.34 2.38 -2.15
N VAL A 65 -18.23 2.77 -1.51
CA VAL A 65 -17.63 1.99 -0.42
C VAL A 65 -18.56 1.94 0.79
N ALA A 66 -19.21 3.05 1.16
CA ALA A 66 -20.20 3.08 2.24
C ALA A 66 -21.35 2.10 1.97
N GLN A 67 -21.90 2.11 0.76
CA GLN A 67 -22.96 1.18 0.40
C GLN A 67 -22.47 -0.28 0.39
N ALA A 68 -21.36 -0.56 -0.30
CA ALA A 68 -20.83 -1.91 -0.50
C ALA A 68 -20.29 -2.55 0.79
N SER A 69 -19.86 -1.72 1.76
CA SER A 69 -19.42 -2.15 3.10
C SER A 69 -20.56 -2.17 4.13
N ARG A 70 -21.81 -1.87 3.74
CA ARG A 70 -22.98 -1.78 4.65
C ARG A 70 -22.80 -0.72 5.75
N GLY A 71 -22.14 0.38 5.41
CA GLY A 71 -21.91 1.52 6.28
C GLY A 71 -20.72 1.36 7.23
N SER A 72 -19.98 0.24 7.19
CA SER A 72 -18.83 0.06 8.09
C SER A 72 -17.61 0.91 7.72
N VAL A 73 -17.48 1.30 6.45
CA VAL A 73 -16.41 2.16 5.94
C VAL A 73 -17.06 3.30 5.17
N THR A 74 -16.97 4.52 5.68
CA THR A 74 -17.64 5.69 5.09
C THR A 74 -16.71 6.54 4.21
N GLU A 75 -15.40 6.38 4.36
CA GLU A 75 -14.40 7.15 3.64
C GLU A 75 -13.15 6.31 3.38
N VAL A 76 -12.59 6.42 2.18
CA VAL A 76 -11.36 5.69 1.78
C VAL A 76 -10.41 6.61 1.04
N SER A 77 -9.17 6.64 1.50
CA SER A 77 -8.07 7.28 0.82
C SER A 77 -7.55 6.40 -0.32
N CYS A 78 -7.43 6.99 -1.50
CA CYS A 78 -6.76 6.34 -2.62
C CYS A 78 -5.23 6.32 -2.47
N TYR A 79 -4.65 7.22 -1.68
CA TYR A 79 -3.22 7.53 -1.70
C TYR A 79 -2.52 7.50 -0.34
N SER A 80 -3.24 7.30 0.75
CA SER A 80 -2.71 7.33 2.12
C SER A 80 -2.66 5.95 2.77
N LEU A 81 -1.60 5.73 3.55
CA LEU A 81 -1.47 4.63 4.50
C LEU A 81 -2.01 5.02 5.89
N MET A 82 -1.95 6.31 6.24
CA MET A 82 -2.25 6.81 7.58
C MET A 82 -3.72 7.22 7.74
N ASN A 83 -4.29 7.86 6.72
CA ASN A 83 -5.64 8.40 6.75
C ASN A 83 -6.58 7.49 5.97
N ASN A 84 -7.61 6.97 6.64
CA ASN A 84 -8.71 6.21 6.01
C ASN A 84 -8.21 5.21 4.96
N SER A 85 -7.15 4.45 5.28
CA SER A 85 -6.54 3.51 4.33
C SER A 85 -7.57 2.50 3.84
N MET A 86 -7.36 1.98 2.63
CA MET A 86 -8.25 0.94 2.10
C MET A 86 -8.18 -0.30 2.99
N THR A 87 -9.35 -0.81 3.39
CA THR A 87 -9.43 -2.06 4.15
C THR A 87 -8.80 -3.20 3.38
N ALA A 88 -8.29 -4.22 4.07
CA ALA A 88 -7.76 -5.42 3.41
C ALA A 88 -8.57 -6.67 3.75
N CYS A 89 -8.66 -7.61 2.80
CA CYS A 89 -9.23 -8.92 3.04
C CYS A 89 -8.18 -9.85 3.67
N GLY A 90 -7.55 -10.70 2.87
CA GLY A 90 -6.54 -11.65 3.31
C GLY A 90 -5.65 -12.20 2.19
N CYS A 91 -5.92 -11.84 0.93
CA CYS A 91 -5.18 -12.31 -0.24
C CYS A 91 -4.11 -11.34 -0.75
N PHE A 92 -3.79 -10.29 0.02
CA PHE A 92 -2.73 -9.34 -0.36
C PHE A 92 -1.36 -10.05 -0.53
N GLU A 93 -0.59 -9.60 -1.51
CA GLU A 93 0.75 -10.16 -1.78
C GLU A 93 1.81 -9.67 -0.79
N ALA A 94 1.62 -8.44 -0.29
CA ALA A 94 2.50 -7.80 0.66
C ALA A 94 1.72 -6.92 1.66
N ILE A 95 2.38 -6.50 2.72
CA ILE A 95 1.83 -5.59 3.73
C ILE A 95 2.77 -4.41 3.87
N ALA A 96 2.22 -3.20 3.80
CA ALA A 96 2.90 -1.98 4.17
C ALA A 96 2.64 -1.65 5.65
N ALA A 97 3.69 -1.24 6.35
CA ALA A 97 3.63 -0.81 7.74
C ALA A 97 4.47 0.45 7.96
N MET A 98 3.91 1.42 8.68
CA MET A 98 4.63 2.63 9.10
C MET A 98 5.68 2.27 10.18
N LEU A 99 6.89 2.82 10.04
CA LEU A 99 8.02 2.74 10.97
C LEU A 99 8.29 4.13 11.54
N PRO A 100 7.76 4.44 12.74
CA PRO A 100 7.83 5.78 13.31
C PRO A 100 9.25 6.33 13.47
N GLN A 101 10.21 5.52 13.95
CA GLN A 101 11.58 6.00 14.19
C GLN A 101 12.33 6.30 12.87
N CYS A 102 11.92 5.63 11.79
CA CYS A 102 12.49 5.83 10.46
C CYS A 102 11.74 6.89 9.64
N ASN A 103 10.65 7.46 10.17
CA ASN A 103 9.73 8.33 9.44
C ASN A 103 9.35 7.76 8.05
N GLY A 104 9.23 6.44 7.95
CA GLY A 104 9.16 5.71 6.69
C GLY A 104 8.24 4.52 6.75
N ILE A 105 8.05 3.87 5.60
CA ILE A 105 7.16 2.74 5.38
C ILE A 105 8.02 1.55 4.99
N MET A 106 7.86 0.43 5.69
CA MET A 106 8.36 -0.86 5.23
C MET A 106 7.29 -1.60 4.44
N VAL A 107 7.70 -2.45 3.50
CA VAL A 107 6.79 -3.38 2.83
C VAL A 107 7.35 -4.79 2.81
N VAL A 108 6.59 -5.76 3.33
CA VAL A 108 6.99 -7.17 3.42
C VAL A 108 6.04 -8.05 2.61
N ASN A 109 6.58 -8.88 1.70
CA ASN A 109 5.80 -9.85 0.93
C ASN A 109 5.52 -11.13 1.73
N ARG A 110 4.45 -11.83 1.34
CA ARG A 110 3.95 -13.06 1.98
C ARG A 110 4.97 -14.18 2.13
N ASP A 111 5.93 -14.25 1.20
CA ASP A 111 6.92 -15.32 1.15
C ASP A 111 8.06 -15.11 2.15
N TYR A 112 8.25 -13.88 2.64
CA TYR A 112 9.27 -13.57 3.63
C TYR A 112 8.88 -14.11 5.02
N ARG A 113 9.76 -14.91 5.63
CA ARG A 113 9.51 -15.60 6.90
C ARG A 113 10.24 -14.99 8.12
N GLY A 114 11.11 -14.02 7.87
CA GLY A 114 11.95 -13.38 8.87
C GLY A 114 11.20 -12.34 9.72
N MET A 115 11.93 -11.75 10.66
CA MET A 115 11.49 -10.56 11.37
C MET A 115 11.60 -9.34 10.49
N THR A 116 10.73 -8.37 10.73
CA THR A 116 10.75 -7.09 10.04
C THR A 116 10.98 -5.98 11.05
N PRO A 117 11.44 -4.79 10.60
CA PRO A 117 11.67 -3.65 11.48
C PRO A 117 10.48 -3.24 12.33
N SER A 118 9.24 -3.58 11.93
CA SER A 118 8.04 -3.33 12.75
C SER A 118 7.94 -4.21 14.01
N GLY A 119 8.95 -5.03 14.31
CA GLY A 119 8.93 -5.99 15.41
C GLY A 119 8.00 -7.18 15.19
N MET A 120 7.50 -7.39 13.96
CA MET A 120 6.53 -8.44 13.63
C MET A 120 6.92 -9.23 12.38
N LYS A 121 6.49 -10.49 12.30
CA LYS A 121 6.53 -11.28 11.06
C LYS A 121 5.34 -10.93 10.18
N PHE A 122 5.41 -11.30 8.89
CA PHE A 122 4.29 -11.15 7.96
C PHE A 122 2.97 -11.73 8.51
N THR A 123 3.00 -12.91 9.15
CA THR A 123 1.78 -13.56 9.67
C THR A 123 1.09 -12.76 10.77
N THR A 124 1.87 -12.08 11.61
CA THR A 124 1.35 -11.21 12.68
C THR A 124 0.78 -9.94 12.08
N LEU A 125 1.51 -9.30 11.16
CA LEU A 125 1.06 -8.12 10.41
C LEU A 125 -0.24 -8.40 9.64
N ALA A 126 -0.38 -9.59 9.06
CA ALA A 126 -1.56 -9.98 8.30
C ALA A 126 -2.82 -10.00 9.17
N GLY A 127 -2.68 -10.34 10.45
CA GLY A 127 -3.77 -10.26 11.43
C GLY A 127 -4.21 -8.82 11.75
N MET A 128 -3.30 -7.85 11.65
CA MET A 128 -3.59 -6.43 11.90
C MET A 128 -4.15 -5.69 10.69
N ALA A 129 -3.64 -6.00 9.49
CA ALA A 129 -4.06 -5.34 8.26
C ALA A 129 -5.33 -5.96 7.65
N GLY A 130 -5.58 -7.25 7.89
CA GLY A 130 -6.69 -8.00 7.31
C GLY A 130 -8.04 -7.80 8.01
N GLY A 131 -9.05 -8.50 7.51
CA GLY A 131 -10.37 -8.59 8.18
C GLY A 131 -11.37 -7.48 7.84
N GLY A 132 -11.07 -6.62 6.86
CA GLY A 132 -12.00 -5.59 6.39
C GLY A 132 -12.09 -4.37 7.31
N MET A 133 -11.08 -4.14 8.15
CA MET A 133 -10.95 -2.97 9.01
C MET A 133 -9.98 -1.95 8.39
N GLN A 134 -10.16 -0.66 8.73
CA GLN A 134 -9.17 0.37 8.44
C GLN A 134 -8.22 0.45 9.62
N THR A 135 -6.94 0.16 9.37
CA THR A 135 -5.90 0.18 10.40
C THR A 135 -4.86 1.23 9.99
N PRO A 136 -4.91 2.45 10.54
CA PRO A 136 -3.93 3.50 10.25
C PRO A 136 -2.50 2.98 10.39
N GLY A 137 -1.67 3.23 9.39
CA GLY A 137 -0.28 2.77 9.36
C GLY A 137 -0.08 1.34 8.88
N PHE A 138 -1.15 0.57 8.60
CA PHE A 138 -1.06 -0.80 8.10
C PHE A 138 -2.00 -1.02 6.91
N MET A 139 -1.49 -1.59 5.81
CA MET A 139 -2.33 -1.84 4.64
C MET A 139 -1.81 -3.02 3.80
N GLY A 140 -2.73 -3.88 3.38
CA GLY A 140 -2.43 -4.90 2.36
C GLY A 140 -2.21 -4.25 0.99
N VAL A 141 -1.14 -4.65 0.30
CA VAL A 141 -0.76 -4.13 -1.03
C VAL A 141 -0.36 -5.26 -1.97
N SER A 142 -0.42 -4.97 -3.28
CA SER A 142 0.18 -5.82 -4.31
C SER A 142 1.65 -5.43 -4.51
N LYS A 143 2.48 -6.38 -4.92
CA LYS A 143 3.87 -6.11 -5.33
C LYS A 143 3.91 -5.11 -6.50
N HIS A 144 2.95 -5.16 -7.41
CA HIS A 144 2.88 -4.24 -8.56
C HIS A 144 2.57 -2.79 -8.16
N TYR A 145 1.86 -2.58 -7.05
CA TYR A 145 1.56 -1.23 -6.55
C TYR A 145 2.83 -0.49 -6.11
N MET A 146 3.88 -1.20 -5.70
CA MET A 146 5.15 -0.64 -5.23
C MET A 146 5.91 0.20 -6.27
N THR A 147 5.51 0.13 -7.53
CA THR A 147 6.13 0.93 -8.62
C THR A 147 5.16 1.93 -9.22
N SER A 148 3.98 2.10 -8.61
CA SER A 148 2.97 3.06 -9.02
C SER A 148 3.43 4.50 -8.75
N ARG A 149 3.00 5.43 -9.61
CA ARG A 149 3.14 6.87 -9.38
C ARG A 149 2.22 7.38 -8.28
N LYS A 150 1.22 6.59 -7.87
CA LYS A 150 0.26 6.90 -6.80
C LYS A 150 0.53 6.16 -5.48
N LEU A 151 1.61 5.39 -5.41
CA LEU A 151 2.05 4.70 -4.19
C LEU A 151 2.23 5.72 -3.05
N PHE A 152 1.45 5.61 -1.97
CA PHE A 152 1.59 6.43 -0.74
C PHE A 152 1.79 7.93 -1.00
N MET A 153 1.14 8.48 -2.03
CA MET A 153 1.39 9.86 -2.45
C MET A 153 1.03 10.88 -1.36
N ALA A 154 0.05 10.57 -0.50
CA ALA A 154 -0.29 11.42 0.64
C ALA A 154 0.87 11.53 1.64
N GLU A 155 1.65 10.46 1.82
CA GLU A 155 2.83 10.45 2.67
C GLU A 155 4.11 10.91 1.93
N GLY A 156 4.05 11.23 0.64
CA GLY A 156 5.21 11.65 -0.16
C GLY A 156 5.87 10.55 -0.99
N GLY A 157 5.15 9.46 -1.20
CA GLY A 157 5.40 8.56 -2.29
C GLY A 157 6.38 7.43 -1.99
N ILE A 158 7.03 6.94 -3.05
CA ILE A 158 8.12 5.96 -2.96
C ILE A 158 9.29 6.44 -2.07
N LYS A 159 9.46 7.76 -1.88
CA LYS A 159 10.49 8.33 -0.98
C LYS A 159 10.31 7.92 0.48
N ARG A 160 9.12 7.45 0.86
CA ARG A 160 8.84 6.88 2.19
C ARG A 160 9.24 5.43 2.33
N VAL A 161 9.47 4.70 1.25
CA VAL A 161 9.80 3.28 1.35
C VAL A 161 11.22 3.17 1.90
N VAL A 162 11.38 2.66 3.12
CA VAL A 162 12.69 2.56 3.80
C VAL A 162 13.20 1.13 3.92
N TRP A 163 12.32 0.14 3.79
CA TRP A 163 12.70 -1.26 3.94
C TRP A 163 11.85 -2.20 3.08
N LEU A 164 12.52 -3.13 2.40
CA LEU A 164 11.92 -4.22 1.63
C LEU A 164 12.73 -5.50 1.86
N PRO A 165 12.12 -6.69 1.94
CA PRO A 165 12.87 -7.93 1.83
C PRO A 165 13.69 -7.93 0.54
N LYS A 166 14.94 -8.40 0.60
CA LYS A 166 15.83 -8.44 -0.56
C LYS A 166 15.18 -9.15 -1.74
N MET A 167 14.51 -10.27 -1.48
CA MET A 167 13.78 -11.02 -2.51
C MET A 167 12.72 -10.16 -3.24
N LEU A 168 11.98 -9.32 -2.51
CA LEU A 168 10.97 -8.44 -3.11
C LEU A 168 11.65 -7.32 -3.87
N LYS A 169 12.67 -6.69 -3.26
CA LYS A 169 13.45 -5.60 -3.87
C LYS A 169 14.08 -6.02 -5.20
N GLU A 170 14.59 -7.25 -5.28
CA GLU A 170 15.13 -7.85 -6.51
C GLU A 170 14.03 -8.16 -7.52
N GLU A 171 12.93 -8.78 -7.08
CA GLU A 171 11.78 -9.14 -7.93
C GLU A 171 11.19 -7.92 -8.67
N ILE A 172 11.02 -6.79 -7.98
CA ILE A 172 10.52 -5.55 -8.60
C ILE A 172 11.64 -4.61 -9.06
N GLY A 173 12.90 -5.02 -8.99
CA GLY A 173 14.06 -4.12 -9.03
C GLY A 173 14.21 -3.31 -10.30
N GLU A 174 13.93 -3.91 -11.47
CA GLU A 174 13.96 -3.19 -12.76
C GLU A 174 12.95 -2.03 -12.77
N LYS A 175 11.69 -2.32 -12.41
CA LYS A 175 10.62 -1.32 -12.38
C LYS A 175 10.82 -0.30 -11.27
N LEU A 176 11.34 -0.73 -10.12
CA LEU A 176 11.61 0.14 -8.97
C LEU A 176 12.71 1.14 -9.31
N ARG A 177 13.83 0.71 -9.90
CA ARG A 177 14.91 1.60 -10.39
C ARG A 177 14.39 2.61 -11.41
N ARG A 178 13.62 2.15 -12.39
CA ARG A 178 12.97 3.07 -13.35
C ARG A 178 12.09 4.10 -12.65
N ARG A 179 11.33 3.69 -11.63
CA ARG A 179 10.50 4.63 -10.86
C ARG A 179 11.34 5.64 -10.07
N CYS A 180 12.47 5.21 -9.50
CA CYS A 180 13.46 6.07 -8.86
C CYS A 180 14.05 7.10 -9.84
N GLU A 181 14.41 6.70 -11.06
CA GLU A 181 14.86 7.59 -12.13
C GLU A 181 13.76 8.61 -12.51
N GLU A 182 12.52 8.17 -12.65
CA GLU A 182 11.38 9.04 -13.00
C GLU A 182 11.11 10.13 -11.96
N ILE A 183 11.52 9.95 -10.69
CA ILE A 183 11.41 10.99 -9.65
C ILE A 183 12.71 11.79 -9.47
N GLY A 184 13.73 11.55 -10.30
CA GLY A 184 15.02 12.21 -10.22
C GLY A 184 15.87 11.77 -9.02
N MET A 185 15.65 10.55 -8.49
CA MET A 185 16.40 10.00 -7.36
C MET A 185 16.86 8.56 -7.66
N PRO A 186 17.69 8.33 -8.69
CA PRO A 186 18.14 6.97 -9.06
C PRO A 186 18.81 6.22 -7.89
N GLU A 187 19.50 6.95 -7.02
CA GLU A 187 20.17 6.43 -5.81
C GLU A 187 19.20 5.88 -4.76
N LEU A 188 17.92 6.29 -4.78
CA LEU A 188 16.93 5.86 -3.79
C LEU A 188 16.81 4.34 -3.72
N PHE A 189 16.98 3.63 -4.84
CA PHE A 189 16.95 2.17 -4.84
C PHE A 189 17.98 1.58 -3.86
N ASP A 190 19.20 2.13 -3.82
CA ASP A 190 20.27 1.65 -2.95
C ASP A 190 20.14 2.14 -1.50
N MET A 191 19.33 3.17 -1.27
CA MET A 191 19.04 3.69 0.07
C MET A 191 17.97 2.89 0.82
N ILE A 192 17.16 2.08 0.12
CA ILE A 192 16.15 1.21 0.76
C ILE A 192 16.85 0.03 1.43
N ALA A 193 16.70 -0.10 2.75
CA ALA A 193 17.26 -1.20 3.52
C ALA A 193 16.60 -2.55 3.18
N THR A 194 17.32 -3.63 3.46
CA THR A 194 16.78 -5.00 3.46
C THR A 194 17.14 -5.68 4.78
N GLU A 195 16.77 -6.95 4.93
CA GLU A 195 17.20 -7.78 6.06
C GLU A 195 18.73 -7.88 6.21
N GLU A 196 19.51 -7.56 5.18
CA GLU A 196 20.98 -7.51 5.24
C GLU A 196 21.51 -6.29 6.02
N GLN A 197 20.71 -5.23 6.15
CA GLN A 197 21.05 -4.02 6.92
C GLN A 197 20.44 -4.03 8.33
N GLY A 198 19.40 -4.84 8.55
CA GLY A 198 18.75 -4.96 9.85
C GLY A 198 17.31 -5.44 9.76
N THR A 199 16.81 -5.90 10.90
CA THR A 199 15.43 -6.33 11.10
C THR A 199 14.76 -5.62 12.29
N THR A 200 15.40 -4.61 12.87
CA THR A 200 14.81 -3.66 13.83
C THR A 200 14.87 -2.23 13.28
N GLU A 201 14.00 -1.33 13.77
CA GLU A 201 14.07 0.10 13.38
C GLU A 201 15.43 0.72 13.73
N GLU A 202 16.02 0.35 14.88
CA GLU A 202 17.31 0.89 15.34
C GLU A 202 18.47 0.52 14.40
N GLU A 203 18.52 -0.74 13.95
CA GLU A 203 19.55 -1.23 13.02
C GLU A 203 19.44 -0.50 11.68
N ILE A 204 18.23 -0.44 11.11
CA ILE A 204 18.04 0.15 9.79
C ILE A 204 18.16 1.68 9.84
N LEU A 205 17.81 2.34 10.95
CA LEU A 205 17.94 3.79 11.10
C LEU A 205 19.40 4.25 10.97
N ALA A 206 20.36 3.46 11.46
CA ALA A 206 21.78 3.75 11.26
C ALA A 206 22.15 3.76 9.77
N PHE A 207 21.70 2.76 9.02
CA PHE A 207 21.90 2.67 7.57
C PHE A 207 21.21 3.80 6.81
N LEU A 208 19.95 4.13 7.16
CA LEU A 208 19.20 5.21 6.52
C LEU A 208 19.90 6.56 6.72
N LYS A 209 20.48 6.81 7.90
CA LYS A 209 21.29 8.01 8.18
C LYS A 209 22.58 8.04 7.38
N GLU A 210 23.30 6.92 7.32
CA GLU A 210 24.53 6.80 6.52
C GLU A 210 24.26 7.10 5.03
N LYS A 211 23.14 6.60 4.51
CA LYS A 211 22.72 6.81 3.12
C LYS A 211 22.07 8.16 2.86
N GLY A 212 21.71 8.93 3.91
CA GLY A 212 20.95 10.16 3.75
C GLY A 212 19.57 9.93 3.13
N HIS A 213 18.87 8.89 3.59
CA HIS A 213 17.57 8.51 3.03
C HIS A 213 16.54 9.65 3.17
N PRO A 214 15.82 10.04 2.09
CA PRO A 214 14.97 11.23 2.08
C PRO A 214 13.85 11.22 3.13
N ALA A 215 13.31 10.03 3.47
CA ALA A 215 12.27 9.89 4.50
C ALA A 215 12.63 10.56 5.84
N LEU A 216 13.92 10.62 6.20
CA LEU A 216 14.37 11.20 7.48
C LEU A 216 14.23 12.73 7.53
N GLU A 217 14.23 13.39 6.37
CA GLU A 217 14.18 14.86 6.24
C GLU A 217 12.78 15.36 5.83
N MET A 218 11.85 14.45 5.56
CA MET A 218 10.47 14.79 5.24
C MET A 218 9.69 15.13 6.52
N ASP A 219 8.58 15.86 6.38
CA ASP A 219 7.63 16.08 7.48
C ASP A 219 7.21 14.77 8.14
N THR A 220 6.76 14.79 9.38
CA THR A 220 6.33 13.57 10.06
C THR A 220 5.12 12.97 9.32
N ALA A 221 5.20 11.69 8.94
CA ALA A 221 4.09 11.01 8.28
C ALA A 221 2.93 10.68 9.24
N ILE A 222 3.19 10.72 10.55
CA ILE A 222 2.21 10.59 11.62
C ILE A 222 1.70 12.00 11.93
N GLY A 223 0.40 12.23 11.72
CA GLY A 223 -0.28 13.47 12.11
C GLY A 223 -0.40 13.63 13.62
#